data_AF-A0A2N8M625-F1
#
_entry.id   AF-A0A2N8M625-F1
#
_cell.length_a   1.000
_cell.length_b   1.000
_cell.length_c   1.000
_cell.angle_alpha   90.00
_cell.angle_beta   90.00
_cell.angle_gamma   90.00
#
_symmetry.space_group_name_H-M   'P 1'
#
loop_
_entity.id
_entity.type
_entity.pdbx_description
1 polymer ?
#
loop_
_entity_poly.entity_id
_entity_poly.type
_entity_poly.pdbx_seq_one_letter_code
_entity_poly.pdbx_strand_id
1 'polypeptide(L)'
;MTDTKSGPPNYKVGYSQPPLEHRFRKGVSGNPKGRGKGTKNFVTIFLTAMTKSVTITENGTRKKISKLAAAATQLANDAARGDKK
;
A
#
# COMPACT_ATOMS: atom_id res chain seq x y z
N MET A 1 -41.25 -26.94 -33.56
CA MET A 1 -40.49 -25.74 -34.01
C MET A 1 -39.16 -25.78 -33.28
N THR A 2 -38.09 -26.20 -33.96
CA THR A 2 -36.75 -26.31 -33.38
C THR A 2 -36.02 -24.98 -33.55
N ASP A 3 -35.74 -24.28 -32.44
CA ASP A 3 -34.94 -23.06 -32.43
C ASP A 3 -33.47 -23.38 -32.79
N THR A 4 -33.10 -23.08 -34.03
CA THR A 4 -31.72 -23.14 -34.50
C THR A 4 -30.94 -21.97 -33.90
N LYS A 5 -30.17 -22.21 -32.83
CA LYS A 5 -29.23 -21.21 -32.29
C LYS A 5 -28.15 -20.90 -33.33
N SER A 6 -28.24 -19.73 -33.98
CA SER A 6 -27.18 -19.19 -34.83
C SER A 6 -25.95 -18.84 -33.98
N GLY A 7 -24.81 -19.47 -34.26
CA GLY A 7 -23.52 -19.11 -33.66
C GLY A 7 -23.08 -17.68 -34.02
N PRO A 8 -22.21 -17.04 -33.21
CA PRO A 8 -21.85 -15.63 -33.43
C PRO A 8 -21.06 -15.46 -34.75
N PRO A 9 -21.22 -14.30 -35.42
CA PRO A 9 -20.60 -14.05 -36.72
C PRO A 9 -19.07 -13.97 -36.60
N ASN A 10 -18.40 -14.27 -37.71
CA ASN A 10 -16.95 -14.29 -37.90
C ASN A 10 -16.29 -12.96 -37.44
N TYR A 11 -15.90 -12.88 -36.16
CA TYR A 11 -15.32 -11.68 -35.54
C TYR A 11 -13.89 -11.48 -36.04
N LYS A 12 -13.67 -10.46 -36.88
CA LYS A 12 -12.35 -10.13 -37.41
C LYS A 12 -11.51 -9.46 -36.33
N VAL A 13 -10.41 -10.09 -35.95
CA VAL A 13 -9.40 -9.53 -35.04
C VAL A 13 -8.51 -8.55 -35.81
N GLY A 14 -8.18 -7.40 -35.21
CA GLY A 14 -7.40 -6.34 -35.87
C GLY A 14 -7.10 -5.15 -34.96
N TYR A 15 -6.60 -4.05 -35.54
CA TYR A 15 -6.32 -2.82 -34.79
C TYR A 15 -7.57 -2.32 -34.07
N SER A 16 -7.47 -2.08 -32.76
CA SER A 16 -8.59 -1.71 -31.88
C SER A 16 -9.75 -2.74 -31.81
N GLN A 17 -9.54 -3.98 -32.28
CA GLN A 17 -10.52 -5.07 -32.27
C GLN A 17 -9.91 -6.32 -31.60
N PRO A 18 -9.83 -6.34 -30.25
CA PRO A 18 -9.22 -7.45 -29.52
C PRO A 18 -10.10 -8.71 -29.57
N PRO A 19 -9.51 -9.92 -29.56
CA PRO A 19 -10.27 -11.17 -29.55
C PRO A 19 -11.37 -11.21 -28.48
N LEU A 20 -12.54 -11.71 -28.86
CA LEU A 20 -13.70 -11.78 -27.97
C LEU A 20 -13.45 -12.65 -26.73
N GLU A 21 -12.69 -13.73 -26.88
CA GLU A 21 -12.38 -14.68 -25.81
C GLU A 21 -11.56 -14.05 -24.66
N HIS A 22 -10.81 -12.98 -24.94
CA HIS A 22 -9.93 -12.32 -23.96
C HIS A 22 -10.43 -10.95 -23.51
N ARG A 23 -11.50 -10.43 -24.13
CA ARG A 23 -12.05 -9.11 -23.81
C ARG A 23 -12.78 -9.15 -22.45
N PHE A 24 -12.47 -8.19 -21.58
CA PHE A 24 -13.27 -7.98 -20.37
C PHE A 24 -14.67 -7.46 -20.71
N ARG A 25 -15.69 -7.95 -19.98
CA ARG A 25 -17.06 -7.47 -20.10
C ARG A 25 -17.12 -5.98 -19.73
N LYS A 26 -17.96 -5.20 -20.43
CA LYS A 26 -18.15 -3.78 -20.11
C LYS A 26 -18.55 -3.62 -18.64
N GLY A 27 -17.82 -2.78 -17.90
CA GLY A 27 -18.04 -2.54 -16.47
C GLY A 27 -17.37 -3.54 -15.52
N VAL A 28 -16.68 -4.55 -16.04
CA VAL A 28 -15.93 -5.53 -15.23
C VAL A 28 -14.44 -5.36 -15.50
N SER A 29 -13.66 -5.13 -14.46
CA SER A 29 -12.19 -5.16 -14.56
C SER A 29 -11.68 -6.60 -14.53
N GLY A 30 -10.50 -6.84 -15.10
CA GLY A 30 -9.81 -8.15 -14.97
C GLY A 30 -9.41 -8.50 -13.53
N ASN A 31 -9.46 -7.52 -12.63
CA ASN A 31 -9.31 -7.73 -11.19
C ASN A 31 -10.52 -7.13 -10.44
N PRO A 32 -11.67 -7.82 -10.39
CA PRO A 32 -12.90 -7.30 -9.77
C PRO A 32 -12.75 -6.99 -8.28
N LYS A 33 -11.85 -7.70 -7.59
CA LYS A 33 -11.55 -7.47 -6.16
C LYS A 33 -10.61 -6.30 -5.94
N GLY A 34 -10.00 -5.78 -7.00
CA GLY A 34 -9.00 -4.72 -6.93
C GLY A 34 -7.78 -5.12 -6.11
N ARG A 35 -7.06 -4.13 -5.58
CA ARG A 35 -6.00 -4.37 -4.60
C ARG A 35 -6.64 -4.86 -3.30
N GLY A 36 -6.16 -5.98 -2.76
CA GLY A 36 -6.62 -6.53 -1.49
C GLY A 36 -6.59 -5.49 -0.37
N LYS A 37 -7.71 -5.33 0.34
CA LYS A 37 -7.83 -4.42 1.47
C LYS A 37 -6.94 -4.90 2.62
N GLY A 38 -6.19 -3.98 3.25
CA GLY A 38 -5.47 -4.27 4.49
C GLY A 38 -4.02 -4.77 4.35
N THR A 39 -3.42 -4.77 3.15
CA THR A 39 -1.96 -4.99 3.04
C THR A 39 -1.23 -3.87 3.79
N LYS A 40 -0.66 -4.17 4.95
CA LYS A 40 0.17 -3.22 5.69
C LYS A 40 1.44 -2.99 4.88
N ASN A 41 1.59 -1.77 4.34
CA ASN A 41 2.83 -1.36 3.70
C ASN A 41 3.94 -1.29 4.77
N PHE A 42 5.20 -1.47 4.39
CA PHE A 42 6.33 -1.25 5.28
C PHE A 42 6.21 0.10 6.02
N VAL A 43 5.82 1.16 5.29
CA VAL A 43 5.59 2.49 5.85
C VAL A 43 4.55 2.48 6.98
N THR A 44 3.45 1.72 6.83
CA THR A 44 2.41 1.68 7.87
C THR A 44 2.87 0.89 9.10
N ILE A 45 3.65 -0.18 8.90
CA ILE A 45 4.25 -0.95 10.00
C ILE A 45 5.27 -0.09 10.75
N PHE A 46 6.14 0.61 10.01
CA PHE A 46 7.16 1.48 10.56
C PHE A 46 6.55 2.64 11.37
N LEU A 47 5.57 3.35 10.81
CA LEU A 47 4.85 4.41 11.51
C LEU A 47 4.16 3.89 12.78
N THR A 48 3.52 2.72 12.71
CA THR A 48 2.89 2.08 13.89
C THR A 48 3.93 1.73 14.96
N ALA A 49 5.13 1.30 14.57
CA ALA A 49 6.19 1.03 15.53
C ALA A 49 6.73 2.32 16.16
N MET A 50 6.87 3.38 15.36
CA MET A 50 7.34 4.72 15.75
C MET A 50 6.37 5.44 16.72
N THR A 51 5.05 5.22 16.58
CA THR A 51 4.05 5.84 17.47
C THR A 51 3.95 5.17 18.84
N LYS A 52 4.43 3.93 19.00
CA LYS A 52 4.47 3.27 20.31
C LYS A 52 5.33 4.06 21.28
N SER A 53 4.89 4.13 22.54
CA SER A 53 5.62 4.83 23.59
C SER A 53 6.77 4.02 24.15
N VAL A 54 7.84 4.71 24.49
CA VAL A 54 9.01 4.23 25.23
C VAL A 54 9.25 5.14 26.44
N THR A 55 9.79 4.55 27.50
CA THR A 55 10.21 5.30 28.68
C THR A 55 11.66 5.71 28.48
N ILE A 56 11.92 7.01 28.51
CA ILE A 56 13.28 7.57 28.48
C ILE A 56 13.50 8.43 29.73
N THR A 57 14.75 8.53 30.14
CA THR A 57 15.17 9.40 31.25
C THR A 57 15.82 10.63 30.66
N GLU A 58 15.22 11.79 30.88
CA GLU A 58 15.71 13.09 30.41
C GLU A 58 15.94 13.97 31.64
N ASN A 59 17.17 14.47 31.82
CA ASN A 59 17.57 15.33 32.94
C ASN A 59 17.16 14.77 34.32
N GLY A 60 17.32 13.46 34.52
CA GLY A 60 16.97 12.77 35.76
C GLY A 60 15.48 12.43 35.93
N THR A 61 14.60 12.90 35.04
CA THR A 61 13.16 12.60 35.08
C THR A 61 12.79 11.52 34.07
N ARG A 62 12.02 10.51 34.49
CA ARG A 62 11.47 9.50 33.57
C ARG A 62 10.23 10.03 32.90
N LYS A 63 10.22 10.06 31.57
CA LYS A 63 9.07 10.44 30.76
C LYS A 63 8.73 9.35 29.77
N LYS A 64 7.44 9.20 29.48
CA LYS A 64 6.93 8.27 28.46
C LYS A 64 6.59 9.08 27.20
N ILE A 65 7.38 8.89 26.15
CA ILE A 65 7.18 9.57 24.86
C ILE A 65 7.16 8.56 23.72
N SER A 66 6.71 8.94 22.52
CA SER A 66 6.75 8.05 21.35
C SER A 66 8.20 7.76 20.93
N LYS A 67 8.44 6.61 20.29
CA LYS A 67 9.76 6.27 19.72
C LYS A 67 10.22 7.32 18.72
N LEU A 68 9.30 7.89 17.95
CA LEU A 68 9.60 8.98 17.03
C LEU A 68 10.13 10.21 17.76
N ALA A 69 9.43 10.64 18.81
CA ALA A 69 9.87 11.78 19.61
C ALA A 69 11.23 11.49 20.26
N ALA A 70 11.43 10.28 20.80
CA ALA A 70 12.71 9.88 21.38
C ALA A 70 13.86 9.92 20.36
N ALA A 71 13.64 9.40 19.15
CA ALA A 71 14.63 9.43 18.08
C ALA A 71 14.96 10.87 17.64
N ALA A 72 13.95 11.73 17.52
CA ALA A 72 14.14 13.14 17.17
C ALA A 72 14.93 13.90 18.25
N THR A 73 14.59 13.70 19.53
CA THR A 73 15.33 14.28 20.66
C THR A 73 16.77 13.80 20.69
N GLN A 74 17.00 12.49 20.48
CA GLN A 74 18.34 11.93 20.43
C GLN A 74 19.17 12.53 19.29
N LEU A 75 18.59 12.61 18.09
CA LEU A 75 19.26 13.19 16.93
C LEU A 75 19.58 14.68 17.14
N ALA A 76 18.67 15.43 17.75
CA ALA A 76 18.92 16.83 18.09
C ALA A 76 20.05 16.97 19.12
N ASN A 77 20.10 16.09 20.13
CA ASN A 77 21.15 16.06 21.14
C ASN A 77 22.51 15.69 20.56
N ASP A 78 22.56 14.77 19.60
CA ASP A 78 23.79 14.36 18.92
C ASP A 78 24.28 15.48 17.98
N ALA A 79 23.36 16.11 17.24
CA ALA A 79 23.66 17.28 16.42
C ALA A 79 24.19 18.46 17.25
N ALA A 80 23.60 18.71 18.42
CA ALA A 80 24.06 19.75 19.35
C ALA A 80 25.44 19.45 19.94
N ARG A 81 25.79 18.16 20.13
CA ARG A 81 27.11 17.73 20.59
C ARG A 81 28.21 17.81 19.52
N GLY A 82 27.83 17.94 18.24
CA GLY A 82 28.78 17.98 17.13
C GLY A 82 29.37 16.62 16.74
N ASP A 83 28.94 15.53 17.39
CA ASP A 83 29.31 14.16 17.03
C ASP A 83 28.46 13.69 15.84
N LYS A 84 28.86 14.12 14.65
CA LYS A 84 28.46 13.47 13.39
C LYS A 84 29.59 12.56 12.98
N LYS A 85 29.47 11.27 13.31
CA LYS A 85 30.26 10.22 12.67
C LYS A 85 29.53 9.69 11.45
#